data_AF-A0A4U5MUH6-F1
#
_entry.id   AF-A0A4U5MUH6-F1
#
_cell.length_a   1.000
_cell.length_b   1.000
_cell.length_c   1.000
_cell.angle_alpha   90.00
_cell.angle_beta   90.00
_cell.angle_gamma   90.00
#
_symmetry.space_group_name_H-M   'P 1'
#
loop_
_entity.id
_entity.type
_entity.pdbx_description
1 polymer ?
#
loop_
_entity_poly.entity_id
_entity_poly.type
_entity_poly.pdbx_seq_one_letter_code
_entity_poly.pdbx_strand_id
1 'polypeptide(L)'
;MVSIRQSSSVALIACSFVLGTLAAYDSSPQAIQKRFESCWSVVQPQVDGGCLLLSAFNAHLSLLSSSQAELCKPVISDIETSIIGNASLSLEKQFSFAAYRIHNFFQANLAIQQSLAFQNIGSWGCFSDLYPTAVQVSGTTVGDLLDDVGGVAKVLLKAVGGLADSLLSLLQSVLSVVLGLVSKIVGSLTDQLASCAQVVLQLTKTIPGVVKPLFKVSFGIWGDFQMFFDVCMNTYRYLLVPDLFALVDGEFQLVLDLQAAINNVTFNWLEAEKSALQQYIVFVKGCLSNATLEQEQKLTQIVAQFFILVEIDAQAAAKCSAIPILVEKDFGCLYDLIVCWSYVSQK
;
A
#
# COMPACT_ATOMS: atom_id res chain seq x y z
N MET A 1 -23.79 32.03 -45.36
CA MET A 1 -22.33 32.22 -45.30
C MET A 1 -21.82 31.62 -44.00
N VAL A 2 -21.12 30.49 -44.11
CA VAL A 2 -20.02 29.92 -43.29
C VAL A 2 -20.00 30.31 -41.79
N SER A 3 -20.43 29.49 -40.83
CA SER A 3 -19.88 28.21 -40.28
C SER A 3 -18.44 28.27 -39.77
N ILE A 4 -18.25 28.31 -38.44
CA ILE A 4 -17.23 27.49 -37.73
C ILE A 4 -17.87 26.96 -36.42
N ARG A 5 -18.07 25.64 -36.35
CA ARG A 5 -18.17 24.85 -35.11
C ARG A 5 -16.75 24.38 -34.71
N GLN A 6 -16.65 23.78 -33.51
CA GLN A 6 -15.60 22.88 -32.98
C GLN A 6 -14.46 23.59 -32.23
N SER A 7 -13.85 23.06 -31.15
CA SER A 7 -14.04 21.89 -30.28
C SER A 7 -12.91 21.94 -29.22
N SER A 8 -13.15 21.37 -28.04
CA SER A 8 -12.17 20.66 -27.17
C SER A 8 -10.89 21.36 -26.68
N SER A 9 -10.71 21.39 -25.36
CA SER A 9 -9.38 21.36 -24.72
C SER A 9 -9.34 20.25 -23.66
N VAL A 10 -9.70 19.04 -24.10
CA VAL A 10 -9.08 17.81 -23.62
C VAL A 10 -7.77 17.70 -24.40
N ALA A 11 -6.69 18.25 -23.87
CA ALA A 11 -5.35 18.03 -24.39
C ALA A 11 -4.69 16.95 -23.55
N LEU A 12 -5.18 15.72 -23.72
CA LEU A 12 -4.39 14.51 -23.49
C LEU A 12 -3.21 14.60 -24.46
N ILE A 13 -2.01 14.88 -23.95
CA ILE A 13 -0.81 14.86 -24.76
C ILE A 13 -0.53 13.41 -25.11
N ALA A 14 -0.83 13.08 -26.37
CA ALA A 14 -0.30 11.93 -27.07
C ALA A 14 1.23 12.09 -27.18
N CYS A 15 1.96 11.44 -26.29
CA CYS A 15 3.35 11.05 -26.53
C CYS A 15 3.38 9.54 -26.79
N SER A 16 3.24 9.17 -28.05
CA SER A 16 3.55 7.82 -28.52
C SER A 16 5.07 7.62 -28.51
N PHE A 17 5.60 6.66 -27.75
CA PHE A 17 6.65 5.73 -28.21
C PHE A 17 6.80 4.54 -27.23
N VAL A 18 6.26 3.40 -27.67
CA VAL A 18 6.63 1.99 -27.41
C VAL A 18 6.96 1.57 -25.96
N LEU A 19 6.00 0.89 -25.33
CA LEU A 19 6.13 -0.43 -24.68
C LEU A 19 4.71 -0.98 -24.43
N GLY A 20 4.56 -2.30 -24.37
CA GLY A 20 3.31 -3.04 -24.61
C GLY A 20 2.05 -2.51 -23.94
N THR A 21 0.90 -2.77 -24.57
CA THR A 21 -0.45 -2.41 -24.13
C THR A 21 -0.67 -2.75 -22.65
N LEU A 22 -0.39 -1.80 -21.77
CA LEU A 22 -1.01 -1.74 -20.46
C LEU A 22 -2.49 -1.47 -20.78
N ALA A 23 -3.35 -2.45 -20.52
CA ALA A 23 -4.78 -2.15 -20.46
C ALA A 23 -4.97 -1.00 -19.48
N ALA A 24 -5.80 -0.01 -19.82
CA ALA A 24 -6.05 1.14 -18.96
C ALA A 24 -6.40 0.65 -17.55
N TYR A 25 -5.67 1.14 -16.55
CA TYR A 25 -5.85 0.76 -15.16
C TYR A 25 -7.17 1.32 -14.66
N ASP A 26 -8.12 0.43 -14.33
CA ASP A 26 -9.40 0.82 -13.77
C ASP A 26 -9.29 0.95 -12.23
N SER A 27 -9.15 2.19 -11.76
CA SER A 27 -9.06 2.55 -10.34
C SER A 27 -10.43 2.77 -9.67
N SER A 28 -11.54 2.48 -10.36
CA SER A 28 -12.88 2.65 -9.81
C SER A 28 -13.10 1.74 -8.58
N PRO A 29 -13.98 2.14 -7.64
CA PRO A 29 -14.38 1.28 -6.52
C PRO A 29 -14.82 -0.11 -6.99
N GLN A 30 -15.53 -0.20 -8.12
CA GLN A 30 -16.02 -1.46 -8.67
C GLN A 30 -14.86 -2.36 -9.15
N ALA A 31 -13.83 -1.78 -9.75
CA ALA A 31 -12.67 -2.55 -10.18
C ALA A 31 -11.81 -3.01 -8.99
N ILE A 32 -11.63 -2.17 -7.98
CA ILE A 32 -10.97 -2.54 -6.72
C ILE A 32 -11.73 -3.68 -6.03
N GLN A 33 -13.06 -3.55 -5.91
CA GLN A 33 -13.94 -4.61 -5.40
C GLN A 33 -13.73 -5.92 -6.14
N LYS A 34 -13.76 -5.88 -7.47
CA LYS A 34 -13.60 -7.07 -8.31
C LYS A 34 -12.25 -7.73 -8.10
N ARG A 35 -11.17 -6.96 -7.93
CA ARG A 35 -9.82 -7.49 -7.63
C ARG A 35 -9.81 -8.22 -6.29
N PHE A 36 -10.43 -7.64 -5.27
CA PHE A 36 -10.58 -8.26 -3.96
C PHE A 36 -11.37 -9.58 -4.05
N GLU A 37 -12.54 -9.57 -4.68
CA GLU A 37 -13.40 -10.75 -4.84
C GLU A 37 -12.77 -11.89 -5.66
N SER A 38 -11.79 -11.55 -6.51
CA SER A 38 -11.07 -12.50 -7.37
C SER A 38 -9.61 -12.72 -6.95
N CYS A 39 -9.16 -12.22 -5.80
CA CYS A 39 -7.74 -12.27 -5.42
C CYS A 39 -7.17 -13.70 -5.39
N TRP A 40 -7.98 -14.69 -5.01
CA TRP A 40 -7.62 -16.10 -5.01
C TRP A 40 -7.21 -16.62 -6.41
N SER A 41 -7.73 -16.05 -7.50
CA SER A 41 -7.40 -16.50 -8.87
C SER A 41 -5.94 -16.21 -9.25
N VAL A 42 -5.29 -15.30 -8.51
CA VAL A 42 -3.89 -14.91 -8.75
C VAL A 42 -2.92 -16.04 -8.35
N VAL A 43 -3.27 -16.81 -7.31
CA VAL A 43 -2.45 -17.90 -6.77
C VAL A 43 -3.02 -19.29 -7.06
N GLN A 44 -4.23 -19.36 -7.64
CA GLN A 44 -4.85 -20.63 -8.00
C GLN A 44 -4.00 -21.38 -9.06
N PRO A 45 -3.76 -22.69 -8.87
CA PRO A 45 -3.11 -23.52 -9.87
C PRO A 45 -3.87 -23.53 -11.21
N GLN A 46 -3.14 -23.33 -12.30
CA GLN A 46 -3.62 -23.43 -13.67
C GLN A 46 -3.36 -24.82 -14.25
N VAL A 47 -3.85 -25.07 -15.47
CA VAL A 47 -3.80 -26.39 -16.13
C VAL A 47 -2.37 -26.88 -16.37
N ASP A 48 -1.41 -25.96 -16.52
CA ASP A 48 0.02 -26.24 -16.66
C ASP A 48 0.74 -26.46 -15.32
N GLY A 49 0.03 -26.36 -14.20
CA GLY A 49 0.57 -26.46 -12.84
C GLY A 49 1.15 -25.15 -12.29
N GLY A 50 1.18 -24.07 -13.08
CA GLY A 50 1.62 -22.75 -12.64
C GLY A 50 0.50 -21.94 -11.96
N CYS A 51 0.76 -20.68 -11.63
CA CYS A 51 -0.28 -19.73 -11.22
C CYS A 51 -0.03 -18.35 -11.86
N LEU A 52 -1.05 -17.50 -11.87
CA LEU A 52 -0.97 -16.19 -12.54
C LEU A 52 0.14 -15.31 -11.96
N LEU A 53 0.33 -15.34 -10.63
CA LEU A 53 1.35 -14.56 -9.93
C LEU A 53 2.76 -14.93 -10.37
N LEU A 54 3.10 -16.22 -10.29
CA LEU A 54 4.46 -16.70 -10.60
C LEU A 54 4.75 -16.56 -12.09
N SER A 55 3.76 -16.80 -12.96
CA SER A 55 3.90 -16.59 -14.40
C SER A 55 4.19 -15.13 -14.73
N ALA A 56 3.45 -14.19 -14.13
CA ALA A 56 3.71 -12.76 -14.29
C ALA A 56 5.09 -12.36 -13.75
N PHE A 57 5.45 -12.81 -12.54
CA PHE A 57 6.72 -12.45 -11.92
C PHE A 57 7.90 -12.93 -12.77
N ASN A 58 7.87 -14.18 -13.25
CA ASN A 58 8.90 -14.71 -14.13
C ASN A 58 8.98 -13.99 -15.48
N ALA A 59 7.84 -13.66 -16.09
CA ALA A 59 7.81 -12.94 -17.37
C ALA A 59 8.49 -11.57 -17.29
N HIS A 60 8.31 -10.87 -16.17
CA HIS A 60 8.84 -9.53 -15.96
C HIS A 60 10.28 -9.47 -15.45
N LEU A 61 10.93 -10.61 -15.15
CA LEU A 61 12.36 -10.65 -14.78
C LEU A 61 13.26 -10.09 -15.89
N SER A 62 12.82 -10.15 -17.15
CA SER A 62 13.54 -9.59 -18.29
C SER A 62 13.70 -8.06 -18.24
N LEU A 63 12.89 -7.37 -17.43
CA LEU A 63 12.98 -5.91 -17.21
C LEU A 63 14.07 -5.52 -16.19
N LEU A 64 14.70 -6.51 -15.55
CA LEU A 64 15.70 -6.32 -14.52
C LEU A 64 17.11 -6.58 -15.07
N SER A 65 18.12 -6.00 -14.40
CA SER A 65 19.50 -6.44 -14.62
C SER A 65 19.68 -7.89 -14.12
N SER A 66 20.70 -8.59 -14.64
CA SER A 66 20.95 -9.98 -14.26
C SER A 66 21.13 -10.17 -12.75
N SER A 67 21.81 -9.25 -12.06
CA SER A 67 21.97 -9.32 -10.60
C SER A 67 20.65 -9.13 -9.85
N GLN A 68 19.78 -8.24 -10.33
CA GLN A 68 18.44 -8.03 -9.75
C GLN A 68 17.52 -9.22 -9.99
N ALA A 69 17.57 -9.84 -11.17
CA ALA A 69 16.81 -11.05 -11.47
C ALA A 69 17.22 -12.22 -10.55
N GLU A 70 18.53 -12.39 -10.27
CA GLU A 70 18.99 -13.40 -9.30
C GLU A 70 18.47 -13.16 -7.89
N LEU A 71 18.33 -11.90 -7.45
CA LEU A 71 17.75 -11.57 -6.14
C LEU A 71 16.26 -11.94 -6.04
N CYS A 72 15.53 -12.00 -7.17
CA CYS A 72 14.11 -12.37 -7.19
C CYS A 72 13.90 -13.88 -7.03
N LYS A 73 14.84 -14.72 -7.48
CA LYS A 73 14.67 -16.19 -7.51
C LYS A 73 14.34 -16.82 -6.16
N PRO A 74 15.03 -16.47 -5.04
CA PRO A 74 14.69 -17.03 -3.73
C PRO A 74 13.27 -16.66 -3.28
N VAL A 75 12.81 -15.45 -3.63
CA VAL A 75 11.46 -14.98 -3.28
C VAL A 75 10.40 -15.74 -4.07
N ILE A 76 10.61 -15.90 -5.37
CA ILE A 76 9.72 -16.68 -6.25
C ILE A 76 9.63 -18.13 -5.75
N SER A 77 10.77 -18.75 -5.44
CA SER A 77 10.84 -20.12 -4.96
C SER A 77 10.14 -20.31 -3.61
N ASP A 78 10.29 -19.37 -2.68
CA ASP A 78 9.59 -19.45 -1.38
C ASP A 78 8.07 -19.25 -1.53
N ILE A 79 7.62 -18.37 -2.41
CA ILE A 79 6.19 -18.20 -2.71
C ILE A 79 5.63 -19.50 -3.31
N GLU A 80 6.32 -20.10 -4.27
CA GLU A 80 5.91 -21.35 -4.90
C GLU A 80 5.82 -22.50 -3.90
N THR A 81 6.86 -22.69 -3.09
CA THR A 81 7.00 -23.89 -2.25
C THR A 81 6.36 -23.77 -0.88
N SER A 82 6.61 -22.67 -0.16
CA SER A 82 6.19 -22.49 1.24
C SER A 82 4.80 -21.88 1.38
N ILE A 83 4.31 -21.17 0.35
CA ILE A 83 3.03 -20.45 0.39
C ILE A 83 2.00 -21.14 -0.50
N ILE A 84 2.19 -21.14 -1.82
CA ILE A 84 1.22 -21.72 -2.78
C ILE A 84 1.16 -23.24 -2.64
N GLY A 85 2.31 -23.90 -2.46
CA GLY A 85 2.40 -25.34 -2.20
C GLY A 85 1.84 -25.77 -0.83
N ASN A 86 1.48 -24.84 0.06
CA ASN A 86 0.99 -25.18 1.40
C ASN A 86 -0.52 -25.42 1.39
N ALA A 87 -0.91 -26.70 1.36
CA ALA A 87 -2.29 -27.15 1.38
C ALA A 87 -3.07 -26.82 2.68
N SER A 88 -2.39 -26.38 3.75
CA SER A 88 -3.04 -25.97 5.00
C SER A 88 -3.57 -24.53 4.95
N LEU A 89 -3.16 -23.74 3.95
CA LEU A 89 -3.61 -22.37 3.76
C LEU A 89 -4.77 -22.34 2.76
N SER A 90 -5.80 -21.54 3.05
CA SER A 90 -6.81 -21.20 2.04
C SER A 90 -6.19 -20.36 0.91
N LEU A 91 -6.83 -20.29 -0.26
CA LEU A 91 -6.31 -19.52 -1.39
C LEU A 91 -6.14 -18.03 -1.05
N GLU A 92 -7.05 -17.46 -0.25
CA GLU A 92 -6.97 -16.07 0.21
C GLU A 92 -5.78 -15.84 1.14
N LYS A 93 -5.44 -16.82 1.98
CA LYS A 93 -4.23 -16.77 2.83
C LYS A 93 -2.96 -16.97 2.02
N GLN A 94 -2.96 -17.86 1.04
CA GLN A 94 -1.85 -17.99 0.10
C GLN A 94 -1.60 -16.68 -0.66
N PHE A 95 -2.67 -16.05 -1.17
CA PHE A 95 -2.61 -14.74 -1.80
C PHE A 95 -2.02 -13.69 -0.85
N SER A 96 -2.58 -13.59 0.35
CA SER A 96 -2.14 -12.59 1.33
C SER A 96 -0.67 -12.77 1.69
N PHE A 97 -0.23 -13.98 2.02
CA PHE A 97 1.17 -14.23 2.39
C PHE A 97 2.13 -13.97 1.21
N ALA A 98 1.73 -14.34 -0.02
CA ALA A 98 2.53 -14.04 -1.20
C ALA A 98 2.64 -12.53 -1.45
N ALA A 99 1.54 -11.80 -1.33
CA ALA A 99 1.51 -10.35 -1.47
C ALA A 99 2.39 -9.63 -0.44
N TYR A 100 2.31 -10.02 0.85
CA TYR A 100 3.19 -9.49 1.90
C TYR A 100 4.66 -9.84 1.67
N ARG A 101 4.92 -11.06 1.18
CA ARG A 101 6.29 -11.47 0.84
C ARG A 101 6.89 -10.61 -0.27
N ILE A 102 6.13 -10.34 -1.32
CA ILE A 102 6.54 -9.46 -2.43
C ILE A 102 6.71 -8.03 -1.94
N HIS A 103 5.76 -7.51 -1.15
CA HIS A 103 5.82 -6.18 -0.58
C HIS A 103 7.10 -5.95 0.25
N ASN A 104 7.39 -6.88 1.17
CA ASN A 104 8.59 -6.81 2.01
C ASN A 104 9.88 -6.90 1.18
N PHE A 105 9.89 -7.73 0.13
CA PHE A 105 11.01 -7.80 -0.80
C PHE A 105 11.21 -6.49 -1.57
N PHE A 106 10.13 -5.88 -2.07
CA PHE A 106 10.16 -4.62 -2.79
C PHE A 106 10.62 -3.46 -1.91
N GLN A 107 10.15 -3.37 -0.66
CA GLN A 107 10.64 -2.37 0.29
C GLN A 107 12.15 -2.50 0.57
N ALA A 108 12.67 -3.73 0.59
CA ALA A 108 14.11 -3.96 0.76
C ALA A 108 14.93 -3.70 -0.53
N ASN A 109 14.28 -3.68 -1.70
CA ASN A 109 14.91 -3.60 -3.01
C ASN A 109 14.22 -2.58 -3.91
N LEU A 110 14.32 -1.30 -3.55
CA LEU A 110 13.60 -0.20 -4.21
C LEU A 110 13.80 -0.13 -5.73
N ALA A 111 15.01 -0.43 -6.23
CA ALA A 111 15.27 -0.45 -7.67
C ALA A 111 14.46 -1.54 -8.40
N ILE A 112 14.24 -2.69 -7.76
CA ILE A 112 13.40 -3.77 -8.31
C ILE A 112 11.93 -3.37 -8.24
N GLN A 113 11.50 -2.78 -7.10
CA GLN A 113 10.16 -2.24 -6.95
C GLN A 113 9.83 -1.23 -8.06
N GLN A 114 10.73 -0.30 -8.35
CA GLN A 114 10.55 0.71 -9.40
C GLN A 114 10.34 0.10 -10.79
N SER A 115 10.99 -1.03 -11.08
CA SER A 115 10.83 -1.73 -12.36
C SER A 115 9.55 -2.57 -12.43
N LEU A 116 9.14 -3.17 -11.30
CA LEU A 116 8.11 -4.22 -11.30
C LEU A 116 6.76 -3.81 -10.70
N ALA A 117 6.68 -2.81 -9.83
CA ALA A 117 5.49 -2.52 -9.03
C ALA A 117 4.23 -2.32 -9.89
N PHE A 118 4.36 -1.69 -11.06
CA PHE A 118 3.22 -1.41 -11.94
C PHE A 118 3.12 -2.37 -13.13
N GLN A 119 3.86 -3.47 -13.12
CA GLN A 119 3.75 -4.50 -14.15
C GLN A 119 2.52 -5.38 -13.92
N ASN A 120 1.84 -5.72 -15.02
CA ASN A 120 0.58 -6.45 -14.97
C ASN A 120 0.74 -7.91 -14.55
N ILE A 121 -0.25 -8.38 -13.79
CA ILE A 121 -0.50 -9.75 -13.39
C ILE A 121 -1.73 -10.22 -14.18
N GLY A 122 -1.49 -10.69 -15.40
CA GLY A 122 -2.55 -11.03 -16.34
C GLY A 122 -3.55 -9.88 -16.53
N SER A 123 -4.84 -10.20 -16.41
CA SER A 123 -5.93 -9.23 -16.43
C SER A 123 -6.44 -8.84 -15.03
N TRP A 124 -5.81 -9.34 -13.97
CA TRP A 124 -6.27 -9.11 -12.59
C TRP A 124 -5.90 -7.71 -12.11
N GLY A 125 -4.66 -7.28 -12.36
CA GLY A 125 -4.14 -6.00 -11.90
C GLY A 125 -2.64 -5.93 -12.10
N CYS A 126 -1.91 -5.24 -11.23
CA CYS A 126 -0.45 -5.15 -11.21
C CYS A 126 0.12 -5.53 -9.82
N PHE A 127 1.45 -5.62 -9.70
CA PHE A 127 2.07 -5.97 -8.41
C PHE A 127 1.74 -5.00 -7.27
N SER A 128 1.51 -3.73 -7.56
CA SER A 128 1.13 -2.72 -6.57
C SER A 128 -0.29 -2.91 -6.04
N ASP A 129 -1.14 -3.68 -6.73
CA ASP A 129 -2.49 -4.01 -6.22
C ASP A 129 -2.47 -5.15 -5.19
N LEU A 130 -1.40 -5.96 -5.17
CA LEU A 130 -1.31 -7.14 -4.30
C LEU A 130 -1.40 -6.77 -2.82
N TYR A 131 -0.56 -5.83 -2.40
CA TYR A 131 -0.45 -5.46 -0.99
C TYR A 131 -1.73 -4.80 -0.43
N PRO A 132 -2.32 -3.77 -1.07
CA PRO A 132 -3.61 -3.23 -0.65
C PRO A 132 -4.70 -4.31 -0.54
N THR A 133 -4.78 -5.21 -1.52
CA THR A 133 -5.77 -6.29 -1.50
C THR A 133 -5.50 -7.28 -0.36
N ALA A 134 -4.24 -7.56 -0.04
CA ALA A 134 -3.89 -8.45 1.06
C ALA A 134 -4.16 -7.84 2.44
N VAL A 135 -3.95 -6.53 2.61
CA VAL A 135 -4.38 -5.79 3.81
C VAL A 135 -5.89 -5.89 3.96
N GLN A 136 -6.63 -5.77 2.87
CA GLN A 136 -8.08 -5.88 2.87
C GLN A 136 -8.59 -7.28 3.26
N VAL A 137 -8.00 -8.35 2.71
CA VAL A 137 -8.27 -9.74 3.14
C VAL A 137 -7.95 -9.95 4.62
N SER A 138 -6.88 -9.32 5.11
CA SER A 138 -6.53 -9.37 6.54
C SER A 138 -7.54 -8.61 7.39
N GLY A 139 -8.07 -7.50 6.88
CA GLY A 139 -9.11 -6.69 7.51
C GLY A 139 -10.44 -7.43 7.66
N THR A 140 -10.86 -8.23 6.68
CA THR A 140 -12.10 -9.01 6.77
C THR A 140 -12.01 -10.15 7.78
N THR A 141 -10.80 -10.66 8.03
CA THR A 141 -10.53 -11.76 8.99
C THR A 141 -9.94 -11.27 10.32
N VAL A 142 -9.87 -9.95 10.55
CA VAL A 142 -9.30 -9.41 11.79
C VAL A 142 -10.16 -9.77 13.01
N GLY A 143 -11.49 -9.85 12.84
CA GLY A 143 -12.41 -10.28 13.90
C GLY A 143 -12.05 -11.64 14.48
N ASP A 144 -11.74 -12.62 13.62
CA ASP A 144 -11.36 -13.97 14.04
C ASP A 144 -10.10 -13.97 14.92
N LEU A 145 -9.10 -13.16 14.59
CA LEU A 145 -7.90 -12.97 15.41
C LEU A 145 -8.24 -12.33 16.75
N LEU A 146 -9.09 -11.30 16.74
CA LEU A 146 -9.48 -10.59 17.95
C LEU A 146 -10.27 -11.49 18.89
N ASP A 147 -11.11 -12.39 18.38
CA ASP A 147 -11.85 -13.36 19.17
C ASP A 147 -10.93 -14.43 19.76
N ASP A 148 -9.96 -14.95 18.99
CA ASP A 148 -8.96 -15.93 19.47
C ASP A 148 -8.05 -15.36 20.56
N VAL A 149 -7.56 -14.13 20.37
CA VAL A 149 -6.60 -13.49 21.29
C VAL A 149 -7.29 -12.72 22.42
N GLY A 150 -8.55 -12.33 22.23
CA GLY A 150 -9.38 -11.61 23.20
C GLY A 150 -9.25 -10.08 23.15
N GLY A 151 -9.09 -9.50 21.95
CA GLY A 151 -9.15 -8.07 21.67
C GLY A 151 -7.83 -7.40 21.23
N VAL A 152 -7.95 -6.18 20.70
CA VAL A 152 -6.84 -5.42 20.05
C VAL A 152 -5.63 -5.26 20.98
N ALA A 153 -5.88 -4.82 22.21
CA ALA A 153 -4.84 -4.67 23.24
C ALA A 153 -4.08 -5.97 23.52
N LYS A 154 -4.79 -7.11 23.55
CA LYS A 154 -4.18 -8.41 23.83
C LYS A 154 -3.33 -8.92 22.67
N VAL A 155 -3.68 -8.59 21.42
CA VAL A 155 -2.83 -8.89 20.25
C VAL A 155 -1.47 -8.20 20.40
N LEU A 156 -1.44 -6.91 20.74
CA LEU A 156 -0.18 -6.20 20.98
C LEU A 156 0.61 -6.79 22.16
N LEU A 157 -0.05 -7.10 23.27
CA LEU A 157 0.62 -7.71 24.43
C LEU A 157 1.18 -9.11 24.10
N LYS A 158 0.44 -9.93 23.35
CA LYS A 158 0.89 -11.26 22.89
C LYS A 158 2.07 -11.13 21.92
N ALA A 159 2.05 -10.14 21.03
CA ALA A 159 3.17 -9.86 20.13
C ALA A 159 4.44 -9.48 20.91
N VAL A 160 4.31 -8.55 21.87
CA VAL A 160 5.42 -8.13 22.73
C VAL A 160 5.95 -9.29 23.58
N GLY A 161 5.06 -10.12 24.15
CA GLY A 161 5.45 -11.32 24.89
C GLY A 161 6.08 -12.42 24.02
N GLY A 162 5.83 -12.41 22.71
CA GLY A 162 6.43 -13.31 21.73
C GLY A 162 7.79 -12.85 21.20
N LEU A 163 8.31 -11.70 21.65
CA LEU A 163 9.68 -11.29 21.37
C LEU A 163 10.65 -12.26 22.08
N ALA A 164 11.56 -12.88 21.32
CA ALA A 164 12.48 -13.89 21.85
C ALA A 164 13.37 -13.35 23.00
N ASP A 165 13.84 -14.28 23.84
CA ASP A 165 14.72 -14.03 25.01
C ASP A 165 15.98 -13.21 24.69
N SER A 166 16.42 -13.18 23.42
CA SER A 166 17.57 -12.38 22.96
C SER A 166 17.37 -10.86 23.09
N LEU A 167 16.16 -10.40 23.39
CA LEU A 167 15.82 -9.01 23.68
C LEU A 167 15.49 -8.76 25.16
N LEU A 168 15.79 -9.68 26.09
CA LEU A 168 15.41 -9.58 27.52
C LEU A 168 15.65 -8.21 28.18
N SER A 169 16.76 -7.54 27.86
CA SER A 169 17.08 -6.19 28.36
C SER A 169 16.21 -5.08 27.74
N LEU A 170 15.80 -5.25 26.48
CA LEU A 170 14.85 -4.39 25.77
C LEU A 170 13.40 -4.75 26.11
N LEU A 171 13.10 -5.98 26.52
CA LEU A 171 11.76 -6.46 26.84
C LEU A 171 11.17 -5.72 28.04
N GLN A 172 11.95 -5.38 29.07
CA GLN A 172 11.44 -4.58 30.20
C GLN A 172 11.12 -3.12 29.80
N SER A 173 11.95 -2.49 28.97
CA SER A 173 11.68 -1.13 28.48
C SER A 173 10.50 -1.14 27.50
N VAL A 174 10.42 -2.13 26.61
CA VAL A 174 9.30 -2.33 25.68
C VAL A 174 8.01 -2.59 26.46
N LEU A 175 8.01 -3.53 27.40
CA LEU A 175 6.83 -3.89 28.18
C LEU A 175 6.35 -2.75 29.06
N SER A 176 7.24 -1.98 29.69
CA SER A 176 6.84 -0.81 30.49
C SER A 176 6.21 0.29 29.64
N VAL A 177 6.79 0.59 28.46
CA VAL A 177 6.20 1.54 27.49
C VAL A 177 4.85 1.03 27.00
N VAL A 178 4.76 -0.23 26.58
CA VAL A 178 3.53 -0.82 26.06
C VAL A 178 2.44 -0.87 27.12
N LEU A 179 2.73 -1.34 28.34
CA LEU A 179 1.74 -1.35 29.43
C LEU A 179 1.26 0.06 29.79
N GLY A 180 2.13 1.07 29.71
CA GLY A 180 1.74 2.48 29.91
C GLY A 180 0.87 3.05 28.79
N LEU A 181 0.85 2.43 27.61
CA LEU A 181 0.17 2.91 26.41
C LEU A 181 -1.06 2.09 26.02
N VAL A 182 -1.13 0.81 26.40
CA VAL A 182 -2.24 -0.08 26.08
C VAL A 182 -3.55 0.39 26.70
N SER A 183 -3.51 1.09 27.83
CA SER A 183 -4.69 1.73 28.43
C SER A 183 -5.34 2.81 27.54
N LYS A 184 -4.64 3.29 26.51
CA LYS A 184 -5.18 4.22 25.51
C LYS A 184 -6.01 3.53 24.43
N ILE A 185 -5.94 2.19 24.32
CA ILE A 185 -6.71 1.41 23.34
C ILE A 185 -8.12 1.19 23.91
N VAL A 186 -9.00 2.17 23.67
CA VAL A 186 -10.37 2.19 24.17
C VAL A 186 -11.34 2.68 23.08
N GLY A 187 -12.65 2.51 23.29
CA GLY A 187 -13.67 2.99 22.37
C GLY A 187 -14.19 1.91 21.41
N SER A 188 -14.69 2.33 20.25
CA SER A 188 -15.17 1.42 19.21
C SER A 188 -14.03 0.58 18.62
N LEU A 189 -14.33 -0.48 17.87
CA LEU A 189 -13.29 -1.26 17.19
C LEU A 189 -12.39 -0.38 16.30
N THR A 190 -12.99 0.58 15.59
CA THR A 190 -12.27 1.55 14.76
C THR A 190 -11.29 2.37 15.60
N ASP A 191 -11.74 2.91 16.74
CA ASP A 191 -10.90 3.70 17.64
C ASP A 191 -9.78 2.86 18.25
N GLN A 192 -10.07 1.61 18.61
CA GLN A 192 -9.10 0.68 19.18
C GLN A 192 -8.00 0.35 18.16
N LEU A 193 -8.36 0.01 16.92
CA LEU A 193 -7.40 -0.27 15.85
C LEU A 193 -6.52 0.95 15.56
N ALA A 194 -7.13 2.14 15.44
CA ALA A 194 -6.38 3.38 15.21
C ALA A 194 -5.44 3.73 16.38
N SER A 195 -5.91 3.57 17.62
CA SER A 195 -5.08 3.78 18.82
C SER A 195 -3.93 2.78 18.88
N CYS A 196 -4.17 1.52 18.50
CA CYS A 196 -3.12 0.51 18.45
C CYS A 196 -2.01 0.88 17.45
N ALA A 197 -2.38 1.40 16.27
CA ALA A 197 -1.42 1.92 15.31
C ALA A 197 -0.54 3.03 15.92
N GLN A 198 -1.15 4.00 16.60
CA GLN A 198 -0.43 5.08 17.27
C GLN A 198 0.53 4.58 18.36
N VAL A 199 0.12 3.59 19.15
CA VAL A 199 0.98 2.98 20.18
C VAL A 199 2.21 2.32 19.53
N VAL A 200 2.04 1.59 18.44
CA VAL A 200 3.15 0.93 17.73
C VAL A 200 4.06 1.95 17.02
N LEU A 201 3.51 3.03 16.47
CA LEU A 201 4.30 4.15 15.94
C LEU A 201 5.14 4.82 17.04
N GLN A 202 4.55 5.08 18.20
CA GLN A 202 5.27 5.62 19.35
C GLN A 202 6.36 4.65 19.84
N LEU A 203 6.08 3.36 19.86
CA LEU A 203 7.05 2.33 20.19
C LEU A 203 8.21 2.31 19.19
N THR A 204 7.92 2.44 17.90
CA THR A 204 8.93 2.52 16.82
C THR A 204 9.87 3.71 17.01
N LYS A 205 9.33 4.87 17.39
CA LYS A 205 10.12 6.07 17.69
C LYS A 205 10.98 5.90 18.94
N THR A 206 10.45 5.22 19.95
CA THR A 206 11.12 5.06 21.26
C THR A 206 12.19 3.97 21.22
N ILE A 207 11.92 2.85 20.52
CA ILE A 207 12.77 1.66 20.48
C ILE A 207 12.81 1.11 19.03
N PRO A 208 13.50 1.77 18.09
CA PRO A 208 13.47 1.38 16.66
C PRO A 208 13.91 -0.07 16.40
N GLY A 209 14.81 -0.61 17.24
CA GLY A 209 15.31 -1.97 17.11
C GLY A 209 14.27 -3.07 17.36
N VAL A 210 13.12 -2.76 17.99
CA VAL A 210 12.09 -3.75 18.31
C VAL A 210 11.15 -4.04 17.14
N VAL A 211 11.05 -3.14 16.16
CA VAL A 211 10.00 -3.18 15.13
C VAL A 211 10.11 -4.41 14.24
N LYS A 212 11.28 -4.66 13.66
CA LYS A 212 11.49 -5.82 12.78
C LYS A 212 11.24 -7.16 13.49
N PRO A 213 11.73 -7.39 14.73
CA PRO A 213 11.35 -8.56 15.52
C PRO A 213 9.84 -8.63 15.79
N LEU A 214 9.23 -7.53 16.21
CA LEU A 214 7.81 -7.47 16.57
C LEU A 214 6.92 -7.88 15.38
N PHE A 215 7.21 -7.35 14.20
CA PHE A 215 6.45 -7.60 12.97
C PHE A 215 6.47 -9.08 12.54
N LYS A 216 7.48 -9.84 12.95
CA LYS A 216 7.61 -11.27 12.64
C LYS A 216 6.89 -12.19 13.63
N VAL A 217 6.30 -11.66 14.70
CA VAL A 217 5.63 -12.50 15.70
C VAL A 217 4.37 -13.10 15.07
N SER A 218 4.32 -14.43 15.05
CA SER A 218 3.26 -15.19 14.36
C SER A 218 2.01 -15.37 15.23
N PHE A 219 0.86 -15.30 14.56
CA PHE A 219 -0.46 -15.66 15.06
C PHE A 219 -1.00 -16.91 14.34
N GLY A 220 -0.12 -17.87 14.05
CA GLY A 220 -0.47 -19.11 13.37
C GLY A 220 -0.87 -18.89 11.92
N ILE A 221 -1.96 -19.54 11.49
CA ILE A 221 -2.46 -19.45 10.11
C ILE A 221 -3.06 -18.08 9.77
N TRP A 222 -3.33 -17.24 10.78
CA TRP A 222 -3.89 -15.91 10.53
C TRP A 222 -2.88 -15.01 9.82
N GLY A 223 -1.61 -15.07 10.24
CA GLY A 223 -0.53 -14.21 9.76
C GLY A 223 0.45 -13.85 10.87
N ASP A 224 1.14 -12.74 10.69
CA ASP A 224 2.06 -12.17 11.67
C ASP A 224 1.57 -10.81 12.17
N PHE A 225 2.32 -10.22 13.11
CA PHE A 225 1.97 -8.92 13.66
C PHE A 225 2.05 -7.79 12.62
N GLN A 226 2.87 -7.90 11.57
CA GLN A 226 2.88 -6.92 10.49
C GLN A 226 1.51 -6.83 9.84
N MET A 227 0.90 -7.97 9.49
CA MET A 227 -0.42 -8.00 8.87
C MET A 227 -1.49 -7.34 9.75
N PHE A 228 -1.42 -7.57 11.08
CA PHE A 228 -2.32 -6.91 12.04
C PHE A 228 -2.07 -5.41 12.15
N PHE A 229 -0.81 -5.02 12.24
CA PHE A 229 -0.43 -3.62 12.29
C PHE A 229 -0.85 -2.87 11.04
N ASP A 230 -0.78 -3.48 9.86
CA ASP A 230 -1.19 -2.86 8.61
C ASP A 230 -2.70 -2.62 8.53
N VAL A 231 -3.53 -3.51 9.10
CA VAL A 231 -4.97 -3.26 9.29
C VAL A 231 -5.20 -2.09 10.25
N CYS A 232 -4.46 -2.04 11.35
CA CYS A 232 -4.51 -0.92 12.31
C CYS A 232 -4.12 0.41 11.65
N MET A 233 -3.01 0.42 10.89
CA MET A 233 -2.46 1.59 10.22
C MET A 233 -3.40 2.10 9.13
N ASN A 234 -4.01 1.23 8.33
CA ASN A 234 -4.97 1.66 7.31
C ASN A 234 -6.25 2.21 7.94
N THR A 235 -6.67 1.67 9.08
CA THR A 235 -7.78 2.25 9.87
C THR A 235 -7.40 3.63 10.42
N TYR A 236 -6.19 3.79 10.95
CA TYR A 236 -5.67 5.08 11.42
C TYR A 236 -5.58 6.12 10.30
N ARG A 237 -4.99 5.76 9.15
CA ARG A 237 -4.85 6.63 7.97
C ARG A 237 -6.19 7.09 7.43
N TYR A 238 -7.19 6.23 7.41
CA TYR A 238 -8.53 6.63 6.98
C TYR A 238 -9.09 7.77 7.84
N LEU A 239 -8.88 7.73 9.15
CA LEU A 239 -9.30 8.80 10.06
C LEU A 239 -8.51 10.11 9.85
N LEU A 240 -7.36 10.06 9.20
CA LEU A 240 -6.52 11.21 8.86
C LEU A 240 -6.80 11.80 7.46
N VAL A 241 -7.59 11.15 6.61
CA VAL A 241 -7.94 11.69 5.28
C VAL A 241 -8.55 13.10 5.35
N PRO A 242 -9.44 13.44 6.31
CA PRO A 242 -9.92 14.81 6.46
C PRO A 242 -8.80 15.83 6.69
N ASP A 243 -7.73 15.45 7.40
CA ASP A 243 -6.59 16.34 7.67
C ASP A 243 -5.77 16.61 6.41
N LEU A 244 -5.60 15.61 5.53
CA LEU A 244 -4.97 15.79 4.22
C LEU A 244 -5.72 16.81 3.34
N PHE A 245 -7.04 16.89 3.51
CA PHE A 245 -7.93 17.75 2.73
C PHE A 245 -8.24 19.07 3.44
N ALA A 246 -7.66 19.30 4.62
CA ALA A 246 -7.81 20.55 5.34
C ALA A 246 -6.92 21.65 4.70
N LEU A 247 -7.40 22.89 4.79
CA LEU A 247 -6.60 24.07 4.43
C LEU A 247 -5.65 24.41 5.57
N VAL A 248 -4.36 24.48 5.26
CA VAL A 248 -3.28 24.95 6.13
C VAL A 248 -2.63 26.12 5.42
N ASP A 249 -2.64 27.29 6.05
CA ASP A 249 -2.09 28.54 5.48
C ASP A 249 -2.62 28.88 4.07
N GLY A 250 -3.89 28.54 3.80
CA GLY A 250 -4.59 28.86 2.55
C GLY A 250 -4.37 27.86 1.41
N GLU A 251 -3.68 26.74 1.65
CA GLU A 251 -3.51 25.65 0.69
C GLU A 251 -3.85 24.30 1.33
N PHE A 252 -4.24 23.30 0.53
CA PHE A 252 -4.54 21.97 1.05
C PHE A 252 -3.28 21.26 1.55
N GLN A 253 -3.34 20.58 2.70
CA GLN A 253 -2.19 19.88 3.27
C GLN A 253 -1.55 18.88 2.28
N LEU A 254 -2.34 18.05 1.59
CA LEU A 254 -1.83 17.15 0.56
C LEU A 254 -1.11 17.90 -0.58
N VAL A 255 -1.59 19.08 -0.97
CA VAL A 255 -0.95 19.90 -2.02
C VAL A 255 0.39 20.45 -1.52
N LEU A 256 0.45 20.92 -0.27
CA LEU A 256 1.69 21.40 0.35
C LEU A 256 2.75 20.29 0.40
N ASP A 257 2.38 19.07 0.80
CA ASP A 257 3.29 17.93 0.87
C ASP A 257 3.86 17.56 -0.51
N LEU A 258 3.00 17.51 -1.54
CA LEU A 258 3.43 17.23 -2.91
C LEU A 258 4.33 18.34 -3.47
N GLN A 259 4.03 19.61 -3.17
CA GLN A 259 4.88 20.75 -3.57
C GLN A 259 6.24 20.73 -2.88
N ALA A 260 6.28 20.36 -1.60
CA ALA A 260 7.54 20.18 -0.87
C ALA A 260 8.41 19.11 -1.51
N ALA A 261 7.81 18.01 -2.00
CA ALA A 261 8.53 16.94 -2.67
C ALA A 261 9.17 17.37 -4.00
N ILE A 262 8.52 18.22 -4.80
CA ILE A 262 9.11 18.76 -6.04
C ILE A 262 10.43 19.49 -5.75
N ASN A 263 10.46 20.26 -4.67
CA ASN A 263 11.61 21.08 -4.30
C ASN A 263 12.67 20.28 -3.53
N ASN A 264 12.38 19.04 -3.16
CA ASN A 264 13.31 18.20 -2.42
C ASN A 264 14.33 17.53 -3.36
N VAL A 265 15.58 17.92 -3.21
CA VAL A 265 16.72 17.43 -4.01
C VAL A 265 16.95 15.92 -3.86
N THR A 266 16.48 15.28 -2.78
CA THR A 266 16.70 13.85 -2.55
C THR A 266 15.97 12.96 -3.56
N PHE A 267 14.90 13.45 -4.17
CA PHE A 267 14.16 12.72 -5.20
C PHE A 267 14.86 12.71 -6.56
N ASN A 268 15.79 13.65 -6.79
CA ASN A 268 16.53 13.79 -8.03
C ASN A 268 15.62 13.74 -9.27
N TRP A 269 14.61 14.61 -9.29
CA TRP A 269 13.61 14.67 -10.35
C TRP A 269 14.24 15.11 -11.69
N LEU A 270 13.93 14.38 -12.75
CA LEU A 270 14.12 14.83 -14.12
C LEU A 270 13.09 15.91 -14.45
N GLU A 271 13.38 16.78 -15.41
CA GLU A 271 12.48 17.88 -15.79
C GLU A 271 11.10 17.39 -16.26
N ALA A 272 11.05 16.27 -16.99
CA ALA A 272 9.79 15.64 -17.39
C ALA A 272 8.98 15.14 -16.18
N GLU A 273 9.63 14.50 -15.21
CA GLU A 273 9.01 14.01 -13.98
C GLU A 273 8.46 15.17 -13.13
N LYS A 274 9.20 16.28 -13.02
CA LYS A 274 8.73 17.48 -12.33
C LYS A 274 7.47 18.04 -12.99
N SER A 275 7.47 18.15 -14.32
CA SER A 275 6.32 18.64 -15.07
C SER A 275 5.08 17.76 -14.86
N ALA A 276 5.26 16.42 -14.89
CA ALA A 276 4.18 15.47 -14.64
C ALA A 276 3.62 15.58 -13.21
N LEU A 277 4.50 15.69 -12.21
CA LEU A 277 4.10 15.89 -10.82
C LEU A 277 3.39 17.24 -10.61
N GLN A 278 3.85 18.31 -11.26
CA GLN A 278 3.16 19.62 -11.22
C GLN A 278 1.74 19.54 -11.79
N GLN A 279 1.55 18.84 -12.90
CA GLN A 279 0.22 18.62 -13.47
C GLN A 279 -0.68 17.81 -12.52
N TYR A 280 -0.13 16.76 -11.90
CA TYR A 280 -0.83 15.99 -10.87
C TYR A 280 -1.26 16.88 -9.70
N ILE A 281 -0.37 17.74 -9.19
CA ILE A 281 -0.68 18.69 -8.11
C ILE A 281 -1.80 19.66 -8.49
N VAL A 282 -1.77 20.21 -9.71
CA VAL A 282 -2.84 21.10 -10.19
C VAL A 282 -4.18 20.37 -10.22
N PHE A 283 -4.20 19.13 -10.69
CA PHE A 283 -5.41 18.30 -10.66
C PHE A 283 -5.91 18.06 -9.23
N VAL A 284 -5.02 17.62 -8.32
CA VAL A 284 -5.35 17.36 -6.91
C VAL A 284 -5.94 18.61 -6.27
N LYS A 285 -5.32 19.78 -6.46
CA LYS A 285 -5.83 21.06 -5.96
C LYS A 285 -7.23 21.37 -6.49
N GLY A 286 -7.46 21.20 -7.79
CA GLY A 286 -8.78 21.39 -8.40
C GLY A 286 -9.84 20.44 -7.84
N CYS A 287 -9.49 19.18 -7.65
CA CYS A 287 -10.36 18.16 -7.06
C CYS A 287 -10.73 18.50 -5.61
N LEU A 288 -9.73 18.86 -4.78
CA LEU A 288 -9.96 19.21 -3.37
C LEU A 288 -10.78 20.48 -3.20
N SER A 289 -10.56 21.47 -4.08
CA SER A 289 -11.31 22.73 -4.12
C SER A 289 -12.78 22.55 -4.55
N ASN A 290 -13.14 21.43 -5.17
CA ASN A 290 -14.49 21.21 -5.64
C ASN A 290 -15.43 20.86 -4.47
N ALA A 291 -16.26 21.83 -4.09
CA ALA A 291 -17.23 21.69 -3.01
C ALA A 291 -18.41 20.75 -3.34
N THR A 292 -18.61 20.36 -4.62
CA THR A 292 -19.67 19.42 -5.01
C THR A 292 -19.27 17.96 -4.83
N LEU A 293 -18.00 17.69 -4.51
CA LEU A 293 -17.49 16.33 -4.34
C LEU A 293 -17.40 15.99 -2.86
N GLU A 294 -17.93 14.82 -2.51
CA GLU A 294 -17.73 14.21 -1.20
C GLU A 294 -16.29 13.71 -1.05
N GLN A 295 -15.86 13.45 0.18
CA GLN A 295 -14.50 13.02 0.49
C GLN A 295 -14.07 11.77 -0.31
N GLU A 296 -14.94 10.77 -0.40
CA GLU A 296 -14.67 9.53 -1.12
C GLU A 296 -14.56 9.76 -2.63
N GLN A 297 -15.37 10.67 -3.19
CA GLN A 297 -15.30 11.02 -4.60
C GLN A 297 -14.00 11.76 -4.92
N LYS A 298 -13.55 12.64 -4.02
CA LYS A 298 -12.25 13.31 -4.14
C LYS A 298 -11.12 12.30 -4.12
N LEU A 299 -11.14 11.38 -3.16
CA LEU A 299 -10.12 10.34 -3.01
C LEU A 299 -10.08 9.41 -4.24
N THR A 300 -11.26 8.99 -4.73
CA THR A 300 -11.39 8.20 -5.98
C THR A 300 -10.68 8.90 -7.15
N GLN A 301 -10.97 10.19 -7.35
CA GLN A 301 -10.42 10.95 -8.48
C GLN A 301 -8.91 11.18 -8.34
N ILE A 302 -8.43 11.45 -7.12
CA ILE A 302 -7.00 11.62 -6.83
C ILE A 302 -6.24 10.33 -7.14
N VAL A 303 -6.72 9.19 -6.64
CA VAL A 303 -6.11 7.88 -6.90
C VAL A 303 -6.17 7.52 -8.39
N ALA A 304 -7.30 7.79 -9.06
CA ALA A 304 -7.42 7.56 -10.50
C ALA A 304 -6.40 8.37 -11.31
N GLN A 305 -6.22 9.64 -10.95
CA GLN A 305 -5.22 10.48 -11.62
C GLN A 305 -3.79 10.00 -11.37
N PHE A 306 -3.50 9.40 -10.21
CA PHE A 306 -2.21 8.78 -9.95
C PHE A 306 -1.95 7.60 -10.89
N PHE A 307 -2.94 6.75 -11.16
CA PHE A 307 -2.76 5.64 -12.11
C PHE A 307 -2.66 6.08 -13.56
N ILE A 308 -3.28 7.21 -13.94
CA ILE A 308 -3.00 7.84 -15.24
C ILE A 308 -1.52 8.27 -15.33
N LEU A 309 -0.94 8.79 -14.24
CA LEU A 309 0.49 9.10 -14.20
C LEU A 309 1.35 7.84 -14.37
N VAL A 310 0.96 6.70 -13.76
CA VAL A 310 1.63 5.40 -13.93
C VAL A 310 1.66 4.96 -15.39
N GLU A 311 0.55 5.11 -16.11
CA GLU A 311 0.46 4.71 -17.53
C GLU A 311 1.37 5.54 -18.43
N ILE A 312 1.56 6.82 -18.10
CA ILE A 312 2.41 7.75 -18.85
C ILE A 312 3.89 7.52 -18.51
N ASP A 313 4.21 7.37 -17.23
CA ASP A 313 5.57 7.20 -16.73
C ASP A 313 5.59 6.40 -15.40
N ALA A 314 5.80 5.09 -15.51
CA ALA A 314 5.88 4.19 -14.36
C ALA A 314 7.06 4.52 -13.42
N GLN A 315 8.15 5.10 -13.91
CA GLN A 315 9.30 5.47 -13.07
C GLN A 315 8.99 6.72 -12.25
N ALA A 316 8.39 7.74 -12.89
CA ALA A 316 7.90 8.93 -12.21
C ALA A 316 6.88 8.55 -11.14
N ALA A 317 5.93 7.66 -11.46
CA ALA A 317 4.92 7.21 -10.51
C ALA A 317 5.54 6.45 -9.33
N ALA A 318 6.55 5.61 -9.56
CA ALA A 318 7.25 4.91 -8.48
C ALA A 318 7.99 5.88 -7.54
N LYS A 319 8.55 6.98 -8.05
CA LYS A 319 9.10 8.06 -7.21
C LYS A 319 8.00 8.81 -6.46
N CYS A 320 6.88 9.12 -7.14
CA CYS A 320 5.74 9.80 -6.54
C CYS A 320 5.12 8.99 -5.40
N SER A 321 5.04 7.65 -5.53
CA SER A 321 4.61 6.73 -4.48
C SER A 321 5.37 6.93 -3.16
N ALA A 322 6.64 7.32 -3.23
CA ALA A 322 7.49 7.50 -2.06
C ALA A 322 7.40 8.90 -1.42
N ILE A 323 6.61 9.82 -1.97
CA ILE A 323 6.43 11.18 -1.42
C ILE A 323 5.79 11.08 -0.03
N PRO A 324 6.46 11.55 1.04
CA PRO A 324 5.85 11.62 2.37
C PRO A 324 4.68 12.60 2.37
N ILE A 325 3.59 12.24 3.04
CA ILE A 325 2.40 13.08 3.21
C ILE A 325 2.00 13.08 4.69
N LEU A 326 1.52 14.23 5.19
CA LEU A 326 1.06 14.44 6.57
C LEU A 326 2.02 13.83 7.61
N VAL A 327 3.31 14.18 7.46
CA VAL A 327 4.42 13.58 8.20
C VAL A 327 4.27 13.79 9.70
N GLU A 328 3.74 14.93 10.12
CA GLU A 328 3.52 15.29 11.52
C GLU A 328 2.48 14.41 12.21
N LYS A 329 1.62 13.71 11.44
CA LYS A 329 0.66 12.72 11.96
C LYS A 329 1.01 11.28 11.61
N ASP A 330 2.22 11.03 11.07
CA ASP A 330 2.70 9.71 10.68
C ASP A 330 1.79 8.99 9.66
N PHE A 331 1.18 9.73 8.71
CA PHE A 331 0.33 9.10 7.70
C PHE A 331 1.14 8.13 6.84
N GLY A 332 2.30 8.56 6.33
CA GLY A 332 3.20 7.75 5.52
C GLY A 332 3.52 8.45 4.21
N CYS A 333 3.35 7.74 3.10
CA CYS A 333 3.63 8.25 1.76
C CYS A 333 2.39 8.25 0.85
N LEU A 334 2.51 8.85 -0.35
CA LEU A 334 1.42 8.91 -1.31
C LEU A 334 0.88 7.52 -1.69
N TYR A 335 1.74 6.51 -1.73
CA TYR A 335 1.29 5.13 -1.95
C TYR A 335 0.41 4.61 -0.81
N ASP A 336 0.67 5.02 0.44
CA ASP A 336 -0.18 4.66 1.57
C ASP A 336 -1.59 5.25 1.47
N LEU A 337 -1.77 6.37 0.75
CA LEU A 337 -3.09 6.92 0.44
C LEU A 337 -3.86 6.01 -0.52
N ILE A 338 -3.16 5.39 -1.48
CA ILE A 338 -3.74 4.41 -2.41
C ILE A 338 -4.13 3.14 -1.67
N VAL A 339 -3.24 2.64 -0.80
CA VAL A 339 -3.54 1.47 0.06
C VAL A 339 -4.76 1.75 0.94
N CYS A 340 -4.79 2.93 1.57
CA CYS A 340 -5.90 3.37 2.40
C CYS A 340 -7.21 3.45 1.61
N TRP A 341 -7.19 3.97 0.38
CA TRP A 341 -8.37 4.03 -0.47
C TRP A 341 -8.92 2.64 -0.80
N SER A 342 -8.06 1.71 -1.21
CA SER A 342 -8.46 0.34 -1.52
C SER A 342 -9.09 -0.35 -0.31
N TYR A 343 -8.55 -0.11 0.89
CA TYR A 343 -9.09 -0.66 2.14
C TYR A 343 -10.50 -0.15 2.48
N VAL A 344 -10.82 1.11 2.16
CA VAL A 344 -12.05 1.76 2.65
C VAL A 344 -13.18 1.79 1.62
N SER A 345 -12.88 1.59 0.34
CA SER A 345 -13.85 1.57 -0.77
C SER A 345 -15.00 0.52 -0.67
N GLN A 346 -15.12 -0.19 0.47
CA GLN A 346 -16.15 -1.20 0.76
C GLN A 346 -16.97 -0.95 2.04
N LYS A 347 -16.63 0.04 2.87
CA LYS A 347 -17.42 0.36 4.06
C LYS A 347 -18.66 1.16 3.70
#